data_AF-L8DGY8-F1
#
_entry.id   AF-L8DGY8-F1
#
_cell.length_a   1.000
_cell.length_b   1.000
_cell.length_c   1.000
_cell.angle_alpha   90.00
_cell.angle_beta   90.00
_cell.angle_gamma   90.00
#
_symmetry.space_group_name_H-M   'P 1'
#
loop_
_entity.id
_entity.type
_entity.pdbx_description
1 polymer ?
#
loop_
_entity_poly.entity_id
_entity_poly.type
_entity_poly.pdbx_seq_one_letter_code
_entity_poly.pdbx_strand_id
1 'polypeptide(L)' 'MKRLQYHCYGGPDVLVLGDADTPIPGRGKVLVRVRAAAAKAMDWKIRNGEMRPMTGQ' A
#
# COMPACT_ATOMS: atom_id res chain seq x y z
N MET A 1 -6.21 4.10 12.08
CA MET A 1 -5.11 4.82 11.40
C MET A 1 -5.51 5.18 9.99
N LYS A 2 -4.91 6.22 9.38
CA LYS A 2 -5.10 6.52 7.95
C LYS A 2 -4.21 5.64 7.08
N ARG A 3 -4.72 5.19 5.93
CA ARG A 3 -4.01 4.35 4.95
C ARG A 3 -4.32 4.80 3.53
N LEU A 4 -3.29 4.94 2.71
CA LEU A 4 -3.44 5.11 1.26
C LEU A 4 -3.53 3.71 0.61
N GLN A 5 -4.59 3.47 -0.17
CA GLN A 5 -4.90 2.15 -0.73
C GLN A 5 -5.59 2.25 -2.10
N TYR A 6 -5.63 1.16 -2.84
CA TYR A 6 -6.40 1.01 -4.08
C TYR A 6 -6.94 -0.43 -4.17
N HIS A 7 -8.09 -0.62 -4.83
CA HIS A 7 -8.78 -1.92 -4.92
C HIS A 7 -8.80 -2.51 -6.34
N CYS A 8 -8.41 -1.72 -7.33
CA CYS A 8 -8.24 -2.13 -8.72
C CYS A 8 -7.00 -1.45 -9.28
N TYR A 9 -6.43 -2.03 -10.34
CA TYR A 9 -5.38 -1.36 -11.10
C TYR A 9 -5.94 -0.18 -11.89
N GLY A 10 -5.14 0.86 -12.07
CA GLY A 10 -5.54 2.04 -12.83
C GLY A 10 -4.53 3.16 -12.70
N GLY A 11 -4.90 4.38 -13.10
CA GLY A 11 -4.10 5.60 -12.94
C GLY A 11 -4.07 6.12 -11.49
N PRO A 12 -3.47 7.29 -11.22
CA PRO A 12 -3.35 7.81 -9.86
C PRO A 12 -4.72 8.04 -9.18
N ASP A 13 -5.79 8.17 -9.96
CA ASP A 13 -7.18 8.30 -9.55
C ASP A 13 -7.73 7.11 -8.76
N VAL A 14 -7.12 5.92 -8.85
CA VAL A 14 -7.54 4.76 -8.03
C VAL A 14 -7.06 4.82 -6.58
N LEU A 15 -6.18 5.77 -6.23
CA LEU A 15 -5.66 5.91 -4.87
C LEU A 15 -6.68 6.61 -3.96
N VAL A 16 -7.01 5.94 -2.86
CA VAL A 16 -7.94 6.43 -1.85
C VAL A 16 -7.23 6.48 -0.50
N LEU A 17 -7.30 7.64 0.16
CA LEU A 17 -6.92 7.78 1.56
C LEU A 17 -8.12 7.41 2.43
N GLY A 18 -8.03 6.30 3.14
CA GLY A 18 -9.10 5.79 4.00
C GLY A 18 -8.68 5.62 5.45
N ASP A 19 -9.64 5.24 6.28
CA ASP A 19 -9.39 4.73 7.62
C ASP A 19 -9.19 3.21 7.59
N ALA A 20 -8.35 2.72 8.50
CA ALA A 20 -8.09 1.30 8.72
C ALA A 20 -7.81 1.06 10.21
N ASP A 21 -8.10 -0.14 10.70
CA ASP A 21 -7.77 -0.52 12.06
C ASP A 21 -6.26 -0.54 12.30
N THR A 22 -5.86 -0.21 13.52
CA THR A 22 -4.46 -0.34 13.93
C THR A 22 -4.13 -1.83 14.10
N PRO A 23 -3.15 -2.38 13.36
CA PRO A 23 -2.85 -3.80 13.42
C PRO A 23 -2.23 -4.21 14.77
N ILE A 24 -2.60 -5.39 15.26
CA ILE A 24 -2.01 -5.99 16.46
C ILE A 24 -0.84 -6.88 16.03
N PRO A 25 0.41 -6.59 16.44
CA PRO A 25 1.56 -7.39 16.05
C PRO A 25 1.53 -8.78 16.73
N GLY A 26 1.77 -9.83 15.94
CA GLY A 26 1.99 -11.18 16.46
C GLY A 26 3.40 -11.38 17.05
N ARG A 27 3.69 -12.60 17.54
CA ARG A 27 5.01 -12.96 18.09
C ARG A 27 6.12 -12.65 17.09
N GLY A 28 7.17 -11.95 17.56
CA GLY A 28 8.34 -11.58 16.75
C GLY A 28 8.11 -10.39 15.79
N LYS A 29 6.93 -9.75 15.82
CA LYS A 29 6.64 -8.55 15.03
C LYS A 29 6.54 -7.33 15.95
N VAL A 30 6.78 -6.15 15.39
CA VAL A 30 6.63 -4.86 16.07
C VAL A 30 5.65 -3.97 15.32
N LEU A 31 4.94 -3.09 16.04
CA LEU A 31 4.10 -2.06 15.44
C LEU A 31 4.90 -0.77 15.28
N VAL A 32 5.00 -0.27 14.05
CA VAL A 32 5.73 0.95 13.72
C VAL A 32 4.76 2.09 13.42
N ARG A 33 4.93 3.22 14.11
CA ARG A 33 4.20 4.46 13.81
C ARG A 33 4.94 5.25 12.74
N VAL A 34 4.47 5.14 11.50
CA VAL A 34 5.04 5.84 10.35
C VAL A 34 4.92 7.36 10.50
N ARG A 35 6.03 8.08 10.32
CA ARG A 35 6.09 9.55 10.33
C ARG A 35 6.23 10.16 8.94
N ALA A 36 6.92 9.45 8.06
CA ALA A 36 7.08 9.80 6.66
C ALA A 36 7.24 8.51 5.83
N ALA A 37 6.81 8.57 4.57
CA ALA A 37 7.03 7.57 3.55
C ALA A 37 7.25 8.28 2.22
N ALA A 38 7.98 7.66 1.30
CA ALA A 38 8.28 8.21 -0.02
C ALA A 38 7.84 7.23 -1.11
N ALA A 39 7.27 7.76 -2.19
CA ALA A 39 6.96 6.99 -3.38
C ALA A 39 8.25 6.69 -4.16
N LYS A 40 8.36 5.49 -4.69
CA LYS A 40 9.43 5.01 -5.56
C LYS A 40 8.90 4.77 -6.97
N ALA A 41 9.80 4.77 -7.94
CA ALA A 41 9.47 4.52 -9.36
C ALA A 41 8.82 3.15 -9.61
N MET A 42 8.91 2.19 -8.67
CA MET A 42 8.22 0.91 -8.80
C MET A 42 6.74 0.99 -8.41
N ASP A 43 6.37 1.89 -7.49
CA ASP A 43 5.05 1.90 -6.88
C ASP A 43 3.94 2.17 -7.90
N TRP A 44 4.21 3.04 -8.89
CA TRP A 44 3.24 3.32 -9.95
C TRP A 44 3.06 2.15 -10.91
N LYS A 45 4.13 1.38 -11.19
CA LYS A 45 4.05 0.17 -12.03
C LYS A 45 3.22 -0.91 -11.36
N ILE A 46 3.40 -1.08 -10.04
CA ILE A 46 2.59 -2.01 -9.24
C ILE A 46 1.12 -1.57 -9.23
N ARG A 47 0.84 -0.28 -8.97
CA ARG A 47 -0.53 0.28 -8.98
C ARG A 47 -1.20 0.19 -10.35
N ASN A 48 -0.46 0.35 -11.44
CA ASN A 48 -0.97 0.21 -12.80
C ASN A 48 -1.19 -1.26 -13.21
N GLY A 49 -0.72 -2.23 -12.42
CA GLY A 49 -0.83 -3.67 -12.73
C GLY A 49 0.24 -4.19 -13.69
N GLU A 50 1.23 -3.38 -14.06
CA GLU A 50 2.32 -3.77 -14.98
C GLU A 50 3.24 -4.85 -14.38
N MET A 51 3.27 -4.96 -13.04
CA MET A 51 4.08 -5.92 -12.30
C MET A 51 3.31 -7.20 -11.93
N ARG A 52 2.09 -7.38 -12.44
CA ARG A 52 1.22 -8.51 -12.07
C ARG A 52 1.87 -9.90 -12.19
N PRO A 53 2.66 -10.21 -13.24
CA PRO A 53 3.36 -11.50 -13.34
C PRO A 53 4.37 -11.75 -12.21
N MET A 54 4.90 -10.70 -11.58
CA MET A 54 5.87 -10.78 -10.48
C MET A 54 5.23 -10.71 -9.10
N THR A 55 4.08 -10.04 -8.96
CA THR A 55 3.42 -9.83 -7.66
C THR A 55 2.31 -10.83 -7.35
N GLY A 56 1.84 -11.59 -8.35
CA GLY A 56 0.93 -12.73 -8.16
C GLY A 56 -0.46 -12.39 -7.63
N GLN A 57 -0.95 -11.16 -7.85
CA GLN A 57 -2.31 -10.73 -7.46
C GLN A 57 -3.35 -10.97 -8.56
#